data_AF-A0A511KFF2-F1
#
_entry.id   AF-A0A511KFF2-F1
#
_cell.length_a   1.000
_cell.length_b   1.000
_cell.length_c   1.000
_cell.angle_alpha   90.00
_cell.angle_beta   90.00
_cell.angle_gamma   90.00
#
_symmetry.space_group_name_H-M   'P 1'
#
loop_
_entity.id
_entity.type
_entity.pdbx_description
1 polymer ?
#
loop_
_entity_poly.entity_id
_entity_poly.type
_entity_poly.pdbx_seq_one_letter_code
_entity_poly.pdbx_strand_id
1 'polypeptide(L)'
;MSIRIVSLAAALLAASSAVRAIGDFPCSGSTDSQSCAAWSVDPNAQGTISATAVCQPDPINTSMSYCGYAHAACTSNVDCDYGSCQNGHCAGYLGDACSSDTDCQAFFFCGTDGKCGGTGAACANGAATAPIPSPDQQCVSQSCDTTTKTCAAPPAAGVPNGFGCSDNTMCASGWCSTASVCSLAASPQARRKRSTHVCPASQVACSTGFGDGYECIDSQTNLEQCGGCVADGTGVDCTAIFGVESVECDAGKCIVMSCVPGLNVNPTATACV
;
A
#
# COMPACT_ATOMS: atom_id res chain seq x y z
N MET A 1 -16.24 -7.68 51.08
CA MET A 1 -15.87 -6.52 50.24
C MET A 1 -14.45 -6.78 49.73
N SER A 2 -14.14 -7.06 48.47
CA SER A 2 -14.93 -7.38 47.27
C SER A 2 -14.00 -8.23 46.40
N ILE A 3 -14.50 -9.37 45.92
CA ILE A 3 -13.81 -10.25 44.97
C ILE A 3 -13.93 -9.57 43.60
N ARG A 4 -12.81 -9.27 42.93
CA ARG A 4 -12.84 -8.73 41.56
C ARG A 4 -12.42 -9.82 40.57
N ILE A 5 -13.36 -10.09 39.68
CA ILE A 5 -13.38 -11.04 38.57
C ILE A 5 -12.40 -10.56 37.50
N VAL A 6 -11.48 -11.44 37.07
CA VAL A 6 -10.63 -11.23 35.89
C VAL A 6 -11.41 -11.72 34.67
N SER A 7 -11.92 -10.79 33.87
CA SER A 7 -12.49 -11.10 32.56
C SER A 7 -11.37 -11.16 31.53
N LEU A 8 -11.08 -12.36 31.01
CA LEU A 8 -10.27 -12.53 29.80
C LEU A 8 -11.05 -11.98 28.61
N ALA A 9 -10.63 -10.82 28.10
CA ALA A 9 -11.00 -10.38 26.76
C ALA A 9 -9.96 -10.95 25.79
N ALA A 10 -10.35 -11.95 25.00
CA ALA A 10 -9.56 -12.41 23.87
C ALA A 10 -9.54 -11.30 22.80
N ALA A 11 -8.38 -10.65 22.63
CA ALA A 11 -8.16 -9.76 21.51
C ALA A 11 -8.08 -10.59 20.22
N LEU A 12 -9.11 -10.48 19.39
CA LEU A 12 -9.05 -10.92 18.00
C LEU A 12 -7.96 -10.10 17.30
N LEU A 13 -6.85 -10.75 16.94
CA LEU A 13 -5.86 -10.16 16.06
C LEU A 13 -6.53 -9.86 14.72
N ALA A 14 -6.72 -8.58 14.42
CA ALA A 14 -7.08 -8.13 13.08
C ALA A 14 -5.92 -8.48 12.15
N ALA A 15 -6.17 -9.38 11.21
CA ALA A 15 -5.23 -9.72 10.16
C ALA A 15 -4.84 -8.45 9.39
N SER A 16 -3.55 -8.17 9.34
CA SER A 16 -2.94 -7.18 8.44
C SER A 16 -3.55 -7.33 7.05
N SER A 17 -4.17 -6.26 6.55
CA SER A 17 -4.76 -6.23 5.21
C SER A 17 -3.63 -6.25 4.19
N ALA A 18 -3.24 -7.44 3.75
CA ALA A 18 -2.35 -7.58 2.60
C ALA A 18 -2.93 -6.79 1.43
N VAL A 19 -2.09 -6.00 0.76
CA VAL A 19 -2.42 -5.28 -0.47
C VAL A 19 -2.95 -6.30 -1.48
N ARG A 20 -4.27 -6.33 -1.73
CA ARG A 20 -4.82 -7.12 -2.83
C ARG A 20 -4.65 -6.30 -4.10
N ALA A 21 -3.52 -6.55 -4.75
CA ALA A 21 -3.49 -7.00 -6.13
C ALA A 21 -4.73 -6.74 -7.03
N ILE A 22 -4.56 -6.00 -8.13
CA ILE A 22 -5.62 -5.49 -9.03
C ILE A 22 -5.90 -6.33 -10.29
N GLY A 23 -5.16 -7.42 -10.55
CA GLY A 23 -5.53 -8.36 -11.62
C GLY A 23 -6.57 -9.38 -11.15
N ASP A 24 -7.45 -9.83 -12.04
CA ASP A 24 -8.56 -10.74 -11.71
C ASP A 24 -8.10 -12.18 -11.47
N PHE A 25 -6.97 -12.57 -12.07
CA PHE A 25 -6.47 -13.94 -12.08
C PHE A 25 -5.09 -14.06 -11.40
N PRO A 26 -4.98 -13.93 -10.07
CA PRO A 26 -3.70 -14.01 -9.38
C PRO A 26 -3.07 -15.39 -9.53
N CYS A 27 -1.80 -15.44 -9.92
CA CYS A 27 -1.04 -16.67 -10.13
C CYS A 27 0.19 -16.79 -9.21
N SER A 28 0.56 -15.73 -8.51
CA SER A 28 1.52 -15.76 -7.42
C SER A 28 1.34 -14.56 -6.48
N GLY A 29 1.84 -14.70 -5.25
CA GLY A 29 1.92 -13.61 -4.27
C GLY A 29 0.69 -13.43 -3.36
N SER A 30 -0.44 -14.09 -3.62
CA SER A 30 -1.65 -14.06 -2.76
C SER A 30 -2.07 -15.44 -2.25
N THR A 31 -2.90 -15.46 -1.21
CA THR A 31 -3.52 -16.68 -0.67
C THR A 31 -4.43 -17.39 -1.67
N ASP A 32 -5.00 -16.63 -2.60
CA ASP A 32 -5.99 -17.09 -3.57
C ASP A 32 -5.33 -17.39 -4.95
N SER A 33 -4.00 -17.42 -5.00
CA SER A 33 -3.23 -17.63 -6.24
C SER A 33 -3.37 -19.05 -6.77
N GLN A 34 -3.61 -19.18 -8.07
CA GLN A 34 -3.63 -20.46 -8.79
C GLN A 34 -3.12 -20.32 -10.22
N SER A 35 -2.82 -21.43 -10.88
CA SER A 35 -2.29 -21.38 -12.26
C SER A 35 -3.34 -20.87 -13.25
N CYS A 36 -2.90 -20.30 -14.38
CA CYS A 36 -3.81 -19.81 -15.42
C CYS A 36 -4.68 -20.93 -16.00
N ALA A 37 -4.15 -22.15 -16.07
CA ALA A 37 -4.91 -23.35 -16.39
C ALA A 37 -6.02 -23.64 -15.37
N ALA A 38 -5.76 -23.48 -14.06
CA ALA A 38 -6.79 -23.64 -13.05
C ALA A 38 -7.86 -22.54 -13.14
N TRP A 39 -7.46 -21.29 -13.31
CA TRP A 39 -8.39 -20.17 -13.50
C TRP A 39 -9.28 -20.34 -14.73
N SER A 40 -8.76 -20.90 -15.83
CA SER A 40 -9.52 -21.07 -17.08
C SER A 40 -10.75 -21.99 -16.98
N VAL A 41 -10.83 -22.79 -15.92
CA VAL A 41 -11.94 -23.72 -15.66
C VAL A 41 -12.60 -23.48 -14.30
N ASP A 42 -12.21 -22.42 -13.59
CA ASP A 42 -12.77 -22.11 -12.28
C ASP A 42 -14.19 -21.53 -12.43
N PRO A 43 -15.22 -22.19 -11.86
CA PRO A 43 -16.59 -21.70 -11.97
C PRO A 43 -16.86 -20.41 -11.20
N ASN A 44 -15.95 -19.99 -10.32
CA ASN A 44 -16.05 -18.76 -9.53
C ASN A 44 -15.20 -17.62 -10.12
N ALA A 45 -14.47 -17.87 -11.21
CA ALA A 45 -13.71 -16.84 -11.91
C ALA A 45 -14.62 -15.69 -12.36
N GLN A 46 -14.25 -14.45 -12.03
CA GLN A 46 -14.89 -13.26 -12.59
C GLN A 46 -14.16 -12.92 -13.89
N GLY A 47 -14.67 -13.44 -15.01
CA GLY A 47 -14.10 -13.19 -16.33
C GLY A 47 -13.71 -14.46 -17.08
N THR A 48 -12.92 -14.32 -18.14
CA THR A 48 -12.42 -15.45 -18.94
C THR A 48 -10.93 -15.29 -19.16
N ILE A 49 -10.18 -16.33 -18.83
CA ILE A 49 -8.75 -16.40 -19.09
C ILE A 49 -8.39 -17.76 -19.69
N SER A 50 -7.50 -17.76 -20.66
CA SER A 50 -7.02 -18.97 -21.33
C SER A 50 -6.13 -19.81 -20.43
N ALA A 51 -6.19 -21.13 -20.57
CA ALA A 51 -5.28 -22.03 -19.88
C ALA A 51 -3.80 -21.79 -20.23
N THR A 52 -3.53 -21.19 -21.39
CA THR A 52 -2.20 -20.86 -21.88
C THR A 52 -1.79 -19.40 -21.62
N ALA A 53 -2.62 -18.62 -20.93
CA ALA A 53 -2.27 -17.26 -20.57
C ALA A 53 -0.97 -17.22 -19.75
N VAL A 54 -0.16 -16.18 -19.98
CA VAL A 54 1.14 -16.04 -19.31
C VAL A 54 0.95 -15.38 -17.96
N CYS A 55 1.48 -16.02 -16.90
CA CYS A 55 1.57 -15.42 -15.57
C CYS A 55 2.65 -14.33 -15.58
N GLN A 56 2.23 -13.08 -15.50
CA GLN A 56 3.08 -11.89 -15.61
C GLN A 56 3.14 -11.15 -14.26
N PRO A 57 4.33 -10.82 -13.75
CA PRO A 57 4.47 -9.98 -12.54
C PRO A 57 3.81 -8.61 -12.71
N ASP A 58 3.22 -8.11 -11.63
CA ASP A 58 2.71 -6.74 -11.61
C ASP A 58 3.86 -5.73 -11.74
N PRO A 59 3.75 -4.72 -12.63
CA PRO A 59 4.81 -3.72 -12.82
C PRO A 59 5.11 -2.86 -11.60
N ILE A 60 4.16 -2.69 -10.67
CA ILE A 60 4.29 -1.85 -9.48
C ILE A 60 4.63 -2.70 -8.25
N ASN A 61 4.02 -3.87 -8.12
CA ASN A 61 4.26 -4.82 -7.03
C ASN A 61 4.69 -6.18 -7.59
N THR A 62 5.97 -6.30 -7.92
CA THR A 62 6.55 -7.52 -8.54
C THR A 62 6.49 -8.77 -7.65
N SER A 63 6.10 -8.64 -6.37
CA SER A 63 5.82 -9.79 -5.49
C SER A 63 4.48 -10.46 -5.83
N MET A 64 3.65 -9.81 -6.65
CA MET A 64 2.37 -10.29 -7.18
C MET A 64 2.49 -10.56 -8.68
N SER A 65 1.72 -11.51 -9.18
CA SER A 65 1.61 -11.77 -10.62
C SER A 65 0.22 -12.28 -11.00
N TYR A 66 -0.19 -12.02 -12.24
CA TYR A 66 -1.51 -12.44 -12.77
C TYR A 66 -1.41 -13.00 -14.18
N CYS A 67 -2.37 -13.84 -14.52
CA CYS A 67 -2.50 -14.41 -15.84
C CYS A 67 -2.95 -13.36 -16.85
N GLY A 68 -2.23 -13.20 -17.98
CA GLY A 68 -2.68 -12.34 -19.08
C GLY A 68 -2.58 -10.84 -18.80
N TYR A 69 -1.77 -10.44 -17.82
CA TYR A 69 -1.73 -9.07 -17.29
C TYR A 69 -0.54 -8.26 -17.81
N ALA A 70 -0.65 -6.93 -17.86
CA ALA A 70 0.43 -5.97 -18.12
C ALA A 70 1.39 -6.37 -19.26
N HIS A 71 0.89 -6.36 -20.50
CA HIS A 71 1.66 -6.71 -21.70
C HIS A 71 2.17 -8.16 -21.76
N ALA A 72 1.57 -9.06 -20.97
CA ALA A 72 1.74 -10.50 -21.12
C ALA A 72 1.67 -10.93 -22.59
N ALA A 73 2.50 -11.90 -22.98
CA ALA A 73 2.44 -12.45 -24.32
C ALA A 73 1.10 -13.15 -24.55
N CYS A 74 0.52 -12.97 -25.73
CA CYS A 74 -0.80 -13.48 -26.09
C CYS A 74 -0.85 -13.90 -27.57
N THR A 75 -1.84 -14.74 -27.88
CA THR A 75 -2.20 -15.10 -29.25
C THR A 75 -3.63 -14.71 -29.61
N SER A 76 -4.47 -14.49 -28.59
CA SER A 76 -5.87 -14.11 -28.72
C SER A 76 -6.32 -13.29 -27.52
N ASN A 77 -7.44 -12.59 -27.63
CA ASN A 77 -7.94 -11.73 -26.54
C ASN A 77 -8.24 -12.50 -25.25
N VAL A 78 -8.56 -13.80 -25.33
CA VAL A 78 -8.82 -14.63 -24.13
C VAL A 78 -7.55 -14.99 -23.37
N ASP A 79 -6.37 -14.76 -23.93
CA ASP A 79 -5.10 -14.89 -23.18
C ASP A 79 -4.86 -13.69 -22.26
N CYS A 80 -5.67 -12.64 -22.36
CA CYS A 80 -5.53 -11.40 -21.62
C CYS A 80 -6.56 -11.31 -20.50
N ASP A 81 -6.14 -10.75 -19.37
CA ASP A 81 -7.02 -10.40 -18.26
C ASP A 81 -7.85 -9.18 -18.66
N TYR A 82 -8.91 -9.41 -19.44
CA TYR A 82 -9.61 -8.38 -20.22
C TYR A 82 -8.70 -7.65 -21.24
N GLY A 83 -9.23 -6.63 -21.92
CA GLY A 83 -8.54 -5.92 -22.97
C GLY A 83 -8.43 -6.70 -24.29
N SER A 84 -7.34 -6.47 -25.03
CA SER A 84 -7.15 -7.07 -26.36
C SER A 84 -5.73 -7.55 -26.59
N CYS A 85 -5.57 -8.61 -27.37
CA CYS A 85 -4.27 -9.08 -27.79
C CYS A 85 -3.81 -8.31 -29.04
N GLN A 86 -2.82 -7.44 -28.88
CA GLN A 86 -2.28 -6.61 -29.95
C GLN A 86 -0.79 -6.88 -30.13
N ASN A 87 -0.38 -7.19 -31.37
CA ASN A 87 1.02 -7.47 -31.71
C ASN A 87 1.66 -8.57 -30.84
N GLY A 88 0.87 -9.56 -30.41
CA GLY A 88 1.33 -10.66 -29.57
C GLY A 88 1.46 -10.32 -28.08
N HIS A 89 0.97 -9.15 -27.65
CA HIS A 89 0.97 -8.71 -26.25
C HIS A 89 -0.40 -8.19 -25.83
N CYS A 90 -0.77 -8.41 -24.57
CA CYS A 90 -2.00 -7.87 -24.02
C CYS A 90 -1.94 -6.35 -23.88
N ALA A 91 -2.93 -5.65 -24.43
CA ALA A 91 -3.08 -4.21 -24.37
C ALA A 91 -4.25 -3.83 -23.46
N GLY A 92 -4.22 -2.59 -22.94
CA GLY A 92 -5.24 -2.05 -22.05
C GLY A 92 -4.76 -1.90 -20.61
N TYR A 93 -3.45 -1.99 -20.37
CA TYR A 93 -2.87 -1.79 -19.06
C TYR A 93 -3.04 -0.33 -18.61
N LEU A 94 -2.80 -0.06 -17.33
CA LEU A 94 -2.87 1.28 -16.75
C LEU A 94 -2.08 2.31 -17.59
N GLY A 95 -2.78 3.31 -18.10
CA GLY A 95 -2.21 4.37 -18.96
C GLY A 95 -2.25 4.11 -20.46
N ASP A 96 -2.62 2.91 -20.91
CA ASP A 96 -2.81 2.59 -22.32
C ASP A 96 -4.01 3.32 -22.91
N ALA A 97 -4.00 3.51 -24.23
CA ALA A 97 -5.10 4.14 -24.93
C ALA A 97 -6.35 3.25 -24.95
N CYS A 98 -7.52 3.87 -24.79
CA CYS A 98 -8.81 3.20 -24.84
C CYS A 98 -9.88 4.09 -25.50
N SER A 99 -10.92 3.46 -26.02
CA SER A 99 -12.15 4.11 -26.48
C SER A 99 -13.39 3.65 -25.70
N SER A 100 -13.28 2.54 -24.99
CA SER A 100 -14.31 2.00 -24.09
C SER A 100 -13.67 1.20 -22.95
N ASP A 101 -14.45 0.93 -21.91
CA ASP A 101 -13.98 0.18 -20.74
C ASP A 101 -13.49 -1.23 -21.09
N THR A 102 -14.05 -1.87 -22.13
CA THR A 102 -13.63 -3.21 -22.56
C THR A 102 -12.24 -3.24 -23.20
N ASP A 103 -11.68 -2.09 -23.56
CA ASP A 103 -10.31 -1.99 -24.06
C ASP A 103 -9.29 -2.09 -22.92
N CYS A 104 -9.73 -1.92 -21.67
CA CYS A 104 -8.89 -1.89 -20.49
C CYS A 104 -8.82 -3.26 -19.80
N GLN A 105 -7.65 -3.57 -19.26
CA GLN A 105 -7.39 -4.82 -18.55
C GLN A 105 -7.93 -4.78 -17.12
N ALA A 106 -8.19 -5.97 -16.56
CA ALA A 106 -8.57 -6.18 -15.17
C ALA A 106 -9.68 -5.20 -14.70
N PHE A 107 -9.46 -4.51 -13.58
CA PHE A 107 -10.39 -3.52 -13.03
C PHE A 107 -10.13 -2.08 -13.49
N PHE A 108 -9.48 -1.86 -14.64
CA PHE A 108 -9.29 -0.52 -15.18
C PHE A 108 -10.49 -0.10 -16.05
N PHE A 109 -10.86 1.18 -15.98
CA PHE A 109 -11.92 1.76 -16.80
C PHE A 109 -11.34 2.82 -17.73
N CYS A 110 -12.03 3.09 -18.83
CA CYS A 110 -11.57 4.08 -19.77
C CYS A 110 -11.89 5.48 -19.26
N GLY A 111 -10.85 6.30 -19.11
CA GLY A 111 -10.97 7.69 -18.71
C GLY A 111 -11.52 8.56 -19.82
N THR A 112 -12.03 9.73 -19.44
CA THR A 112 -12.47 10.79 -20.37
C THR A 112 -11.32 11.37 -21.21
N ASP A 113 -10.07 11.11 -20.80
CA ASP A 113 -8.84 11.42 -21.53
C ASP A 113 -8.40 10.29 -22.48
N GLY A 114 -9.21 9.25 -22.67
CA GLY A 114 -8.94 8.14 -23.58
C GLY A 114 -7.84 7.21 -23.09
N LYS A 115 -7.65 7.11 -21.77
CA LYS A 115 -6.66 6.22 -21.16
C LYS A 115 -7.26 5.29 -20.12
N CYS A 116 -6.78 4.05 -20.06
CA CYS A 116 -7.16 3.11 -19.01
C CYS A 116 -6.68 3.61 -17.64
N GLY A 117 -7.60 3.73 -16.68
CA GLY A 117 -7.38 4.38 -15.39
C GLY A 117 -7.11 5.89 -15.49
N GLY A 118 -7.45 6.51 -16.61
CA GLY A 118 -7.26 7.93 -16.85
C GLY A 118 -8.26 8.82 -16.11
N THR A 119 -8.22 10.12 -16.39
CA THR A 119 -9.07 11.12 -15.73
C THR A 119 -10.55 10.78 -15.86
N GLY A 120 -11.26 10.68 -14.75
CA GLY A 120 -12.69 10.36 -14.71
C GLY A 120 -13.03 8.89 -14.92
N ALA A 121 -12.04 8.01 -15.11
CA ALA A 121 -12.26 6.56 -15.09
C ALA A 121 -12.84 6.14 -13.74
N ALA A 122 -13.71 5.12 -13.71
CA ALA A 122 -14.21 4.59 -12.45
C ALA A 122 -13.08 3.92 -11.65
N CYS A 123 -13.15 4.05 -10.32
CA CYS A 123 -12.25 3.42 -9.36
C CYS A 123 -13.04 3.02 -8.11
N ALA A 124 -12.43 2.29 -7.17
CA ALA A 124 -13.10 1.73 -5.99
C ALA A 124 -14.38 0.93 -6.36
N ASN A 125 -14.37 0.27 -7.51
CA ASN A 125 -15.53 -0.41 -8.10
C ASN A 125 -15.77 -1.82 -7.54
N GLY A 126 -15.05 -2.23 -6.49
CA GLY A 126 -15.32 -3.48 -5.77
C GLY A 126 -16.70 -3.49 -5.13
N ALA A 127 -17.24 -4.69 -4.90
CA ALA A 127 -18.50 -4.87 -4.19
C ALA A 127 -18.42 -4.27 -2.77
N ALA A 128 -19.53 -3.77 -2.23
CA ALA A 128 -19.53 -3.20 -0.87
C ALA A 128 -19.05 -4.18 0.22
N THR A 129 -19.28 -5.49 0.01
CA THR A 129 -18.85 -6.58 0.89
C THR A 129 -17.42 -7.05 0.62
N ALA A 130 -16.82 -6.63 -0.49
CA ALA A 130 -15.46 -6.96 -0.91
C ALA A 130 -14.87 -5.78 -1.71
N PRO A 131 -14.61 -4.63 -1.06
CA PRO A 131 -14.08 -3.47 -1.74
C PRO A 131 -12.67 -3.76 -2.25
N ILE A 132 -12.30 -3.17 -3.40
CA ILE A 132 -10.93 -3.26 -3.91
C ILE A 132 -10.00 -2.55 -2.92
N PRO A 133 -9.00 -3.25 -2.35
CA PRO A 133 -7.97 -2.61 -1.55
C PRO A 133 -7.13 -1.67 -2.42
N SER A 134 -6.79 -0.50 -1.87
CA SER A 134 -6.01 0.53 -2.58
C SER A 134 -6.62 0.99 -3.93
N PRO A 135 -7.84 1.58 -3.93
CA PRO A 135 -8.50 2.09 -5.16
C PRO A 135 -7.66 3.02 -6.02
N ASP A 136 -6.68 3.69 -5.41
CA ASP A 136 -5.70 4.53 -6.09
C ASP A 136 -4.94 3.75 -7.17
N GLN A 137 -4.68 2.45 -7.00
CA GLN A 137 -3.96 1.63 -7.98
C GLN A 137 -4.71 1.43 -9.31
N GLN A 138 -5.98 1.82 -9.37
CA GLN A 138 -6.79 1.78 -10.59
C GLN A 138 -6.64 3.04 -11.44
N CYS A 139 -5.94 4.05 -10.93
CA CYS A 139 -5.84 5.38 -11.52
C CYS A 139 -4.40 5.68 -11.94
N VAL A 140 -4.19 6.17 -13.16
CA VAL A 140 -2.88 6.64 -13.64
C VAL A 140 -2.34 7.77 -12.77
N SER A 141 -3.23 8.56 -12.17
CA SER A 141 -2.92 9.61 -11.20
C SER A 141 -2.66 9.08 -9.78
N GLN A 142 -2.85 7.78 -9.57
CA GLN A 142 -2.97 7.08 -8.29
C GLN A 142 -3.78 7.85 -7.24
N SER A 143 -4.87 8.47 -7.71
CA SER A 143 -5.76 9.23 -6.87
C SER A 143 -7.18 8.91 -7.29
N CYS A 144 -7.81 8.03 -6.52
CA CYS A 144 -9.22 7.73 -6.60
C CYS A 144 -9.98 8.61 -5.61
N ASP A 145 -10.85 9.46 -6.11
CA ASP A 145 -11.82 10.13 -5.23
C ASP A 145 -12.84 9.07 -4.79
N THR A 146 -12.74 8.62 -3.55
CA THR A 146 -13.60 7.56 -2.99
C THR A 146 -15.05 8.01 -2.77
N THR A 147 -15.33 9.31 -2.83
CA THR A 147 -16.70 9.86 -2.76
C THR A 147 -17.38 9.74 -4.11
N THR A 148 -16.72 10.21 -5.17
CA THR A 148 -17.25 10.15 -6.54
C THR A 148 -16.97 8.84 -7.25
N LYS A 149 -16.06 8.02 -6.70
CA LYS A 149 -15.53 6.78 -7.27
C LYS A 149 -14.92 6.97 -8.66
N THR A 150 -14.20 8.08 -8.83
CA THR A 150 -13.54 8.41 -10.10
C THR A 150 -12.08 8.80 -9.91
N CYS A 151 -11.26 8.47 -10.92
CA CYS A 151 -9.86 8.83 -10.98
C CYS A 151 -9.70 10.34 -11.19
N ALA A 152 -8.91 10.98 -10.33
CA ALA A 152 -8.56 12.38 -10.48
C ALA A 152 -7.64 12.58 -11.70
N ALA A 153 -7.64 13.78 -12.26
CA ALA A 153 -6.69 14.14 -13.31
C ALA A 153 -5.26 14.05 -12.79
N PRO A 154 -4.31 13.48 -13.56
CA PRO A 154 -2.90 13.59 -13.23
C PRO A 154 -2.50 15.08 -13.27
N PRO A 155 -1.60 15.53 -12.40
CA PRO A 155 -1.11 16.90 -12.40
C PRO A 155 -0.47 17.26 -13.74
N ALA A 156 -0.65 18.52 -14.16
CA ALA A 156 -0.19 19.01 -15.47
C ALA A 156 1.34 18.93 -15.69
N ALA A 157 2.12 18.78 -14.62
CA ALA A 157 3.55 18.50 -14.66
C ALA A 157 3.97 17.74 -13.41
N GLY A 158 4.97 16.86 -13.55
CA GLY A 158 5.60 16.10 -12.49
C GLY A 158 4.85 14.84 -12.04
N VAL A 159 5.55 13.97 -11.33
CA VAL A 159 5.01 12.73 -10.76
C VAL A 159 3.99 13.06 -9.65
N PRO A 160 2.78 12.49 -9.67
CA PRO A 160 1.74 12.83 -8.70
C PRO A 160 2.17 12.51 -7.26
N ASN A 161 1.52 13.13 -6.27
CA ASN A 161 1.80 12.82 -4.87
C ASN A 161 1.40 11.36 -4.56
N GLY A 162 2.19 10.68 -3.72
CA GLY A 162 1.98 9.27 -3.35
C GLY A 162 2.81 8.26 -4.15
N PHE A 163 3.51 8.69 -5.20
CA PHE A 163 4.34 7.81 -6.04
C PHE A 163 5.79 7.82 -5.63
N GLY A 164 6.45 6.68 -5.85
CA GLY A 164 7.90 6.54 -5.76
C GLY A 164 8.65 7.63 -6.53
N CYS A 165 9.63 8.25 -5.89
CA CYS A 165 10.50 9.26 -6.47
C CYS A 165 11.94 9.03 -6.05
N SER A 166 12.88 9.45 -6.89
CA SER A 166 14.32 9.44 -6.67
C SER A 166 14.89 10.84 -6.92
N ASP A 167 16.19 11.03 -6.72
CA ASP A 167 16.85 12.35 -6.79
C ASP A 167 16.60 13.13 -8.10
N ASN A 168 16.29 12.46 -9.22
CA ASN A 168 15.96 13.08 -10.51
C ASN A 168 14.46 13.11 -10.85
N THR A 169 13.60 12.62 -9.96
CA THR A 169 12.16 12.57 -10.20
C THR A 169 11.52 13.94 -9.94
N MET A 170 11.03 14.57 -10.99
CA MET A 170 10.28 15.82 -10.92
C MET A 170 8.89 15.53 -10.35
N CYS A 171 8.67 15.69 -9.05
CA CYS A 171 7.33 15.56 -8.45
C CYS A 171 6.44 16.74 -8.86
N ALA A 172 5.12 16.52 -8.93
CA ALA A 172 4.14 17.55 -9.27
C ALA A 172 4.06 18.67 -8.24
N SER A 173 4.32 18.33 -6.98
CA SER A 173 4.54 19.27 -5.88
C SER A 173 5.93 19.95 -5.92
N GLY A 174 6.82 19.50 -6.80
CA GLY A 174 8.24 19.83 -6.80
C GLY A 174 9.04 19.20 -5.66
N TRP A 175 8.46 18.26 -4.89
CA TRP A 175 9.08 17.69 -3.70
C TRP A 175 9.00 16.18 -3.63
N CYS A 176 10.18 15.53 -3.61
CA CYS A 176 10.35 14.13 -3.26
C CYS A 176 10.62 14.02 -1.76
N SER A 177 9.78 13.28 -1.02
CA SER A 177 9.94 13.12 0.42
C SER A 177 11.10 12.20 0.78
N THR A 178 11.48 12.19 2.06
CA THR A 178 12.50 11.29 2.61
C THR A 178 12.10 9.82 2.55
N ALA A 179 10.80 9.52 2.41
CA ALA A 179 10.28 8.18 2.14
C ALA A 179 10.32 7.80 0.65
N SER A 180 11.05 8.58 -0.17
CA SER A 180 11.13 8.38 -1.62
C SER A 180 9.76 8.38 -2.28
N VAL A 181 8.84 9.22 -1.80
CA VAL A 181 7.53 9.43 -2.44
C VAL A 181 7.24 10.90 -2.68
N CYS A 182 6.66 11.24 -3.84
CA CYS A 182 6.25 12.59 -4.16
C CYS A 182 5.18 13.06 -3.17
N SER A 183 5.32 14.24 -2.60
CA SER A 183 4.35 14.76 -1.62
C SER A 183 4.30 16.28 -1.60
N LEU A 184 3.23 16.87 -1.04
CA LEU A 184 3.14 18.33 -0.89
C LEU A 184 4.27 18.83 0.04
N ALA A 185 5.05 19.80 -0.42
CA ALA A 185 5.98 20.51 0.46
C ALA A 185 5.17 21.18 1.59
N ALA A 186 5.57 20.96 2.85
CA ALA A 186 4.93 21.58 3.99
C ALA A 186 4.91 23.11 3.82
N SER A 187 3.71 23.66 3.63
CA SER A 187 3.48 25.08 3.34
C SER A 187 4.22 25.97 4.36
N PRO A 188 4.96 27.00 3.91
CA PRO A 188 5.55 27.99 4.81
C PRO A 188 4.52 28.73 5.69
N GLN A 189 3.25 28.76 5.27
CA GLN A 189 2.15 29.33 6.07
C GLN A 189 1.67 28.41 7.19
N ALA A 190 1.83 27.08 7.06
CA ALA A 190 1.61 26.14 8.17
C ALA A 190 2.64 26.32 9.30
N ARG A 191 3.81 26.89 8.99
CA ARG A 191 4.84 27.25 9.98
C ARG A 191 4.56 28.49 10.82
N ARG A 192 3.54 29.31 10.47
CA ARG A 192 3.26 30.56 11.21
C ARG A 192 2.13 30.48 12.24
N LYS A 193 1.50 29.31 12.46
CA LYS A 193 0.39 29.16 13.41
C LYS A 193 0.39 27.88 14.25
N ARG A 194 1.56 27.34 14.64
CA ARG A 194 1.63 26.47 15.82
C ARG A 194 2.58 27.08 16.83
N SER A 195 1.95 27.47 17.93
CA SER A 195 2.57 28.00 19.14
C SER A 195 3.83 27.24 19.49
N THR A 196 4.86 27.99 19.80
CA THR A 196 6.03 27.56 20.53
C THR A 196 5.62 26.72 21.75
N HIS A 197 6.17 25.50 21.87
CA HIS A 197 6.11 24.55 22.98
C HIS A 197 4.76 23.82 23.19
N VAL A 198 4.52 22.76 22.41
CA VAL A 198 3.43 21.81 22.65
C VAL A 198 3.81 20.76 23.71
N CYS A 199 5.09 20.40 23.78
CA CYS A 199 5.63 19.49 24.80
C CYS A 199 6.83 20.12 25.51
N PRO A 200 7.15 19.67 26.75
CA PRO A 200 8.40 19.99 27.42
C PRO A 200 9.63 19.72 26.53
N ALA A 201 10.74 20.39 26.82
CA ALA A 201 12.01 20.09 26.16
C ALA A 201 12.32 18.58 26.30
N SER A 202 12.90 18.00 25.25
CA SER A 202 13.18 16.55 25.07
C SER A 202 11.97 15.62 24.91
N GLN A 203 10.76 16.14 24.70
CA GLN A 203 9.59 15.32 24.36
C GLN A 203 8.99 15.70 22.99
N VAL A 204 8.43 14.71 22.31
CA VAL A 204 7.73 14.86 21.04
C VAL A 204 6.23 14.71 21.27
N ALA A 205 5.42 15.52 20.57
CA ALA A 205 3.96 15.41 20.62
C ALA A 205 3.51 14.32 19.64
N CYS A 206 3.15 13.15 20.16
CA CYS A 206 2.63 12.03 19.36
C CYS A 206 1.11 12.07 19.35
N SER A 207 0.50 11.89 18.17
CA SER A 207 -0.96 11.76 18.10
C SER A 207 -1.41 10.53 18.87
N THR A 208 -2.51 10.65 19.64
CA THR A 208 -3.11 9.52 20.34
C THR A 208 -3.96 8.63 19.43
N GLY A 209 -4.11 8.98 18.14
CA GLY A 209 -4.99 8.27 17.19
C GLY A 209 -6.49 8.47 17.45
N PHE A 210 -6.86 9.22 18.48
CA PHE A 210 -8.24 9.53 18.85
C PHE A 210 -8.49 11.04 18.80
N GLY A 211 -9.04 11.53 17.68
CA GLY A 211 -9.34 12.95 17.48
C GLY A 211 -8.09 13.84 17.40
N ASP A 212 -8.21 15.10 17.80
CA ASP A 212 -7.14 16.10 17.74
C ASP A 212 -6.16 16.06 18.95
N GLY A 213 -6.15 14.94 19.70
CA GLY A 213 -5.35 14.77 20.90
C GLY A 213 -3.88 14.39 20.62
N TYR A 214 -2.98 14.82 21.50
CA TYR A 214 -1.57 14.42 21.49
C TYR A 214 -1.10 14.06 22.90
N GLU A 215 -0.10 13.18 22.97
CA GLU A 215 0.64 12.84 24.17
C GLU A 215 2.10 13.26 24.00
N CYS A 216 2.70 13.81 25.06
CA CYS A 216 4.10 14.18 25.06
C CYS A 216 4.95 13.00 25.52
N ILE A 217 5.77 12.49 24.60
CA ILE A 217 6.55 11.27 24.82
C ILE A 217 8.03 11.57 24.63
N ASP A 218 8.85 11.03 25.53
CA ASP A 218 10.30 11.00 25.31
C ASP A 218 10.65 9.84 24.37
N SER A 219 10.72 10.14 23.08
CA SER A 219 11.08 9.16 22.05
C SER A 219 12.52 8.63 22.16
N GLN A 220 13.36 9.21 23.02
CA GLN A 220 14.71 8.71 23.23
C GLN A 220 14.77 7.47 24.11
N THR A 221 13.74 7.27 24.94
CA THR A 221 13.71 6.22 25.98
C THR A 221 12.42 5.40 26.00
N ASN A 222 11.36 5.85 25.32
CA ASN A 222 10.09 5.13 25.28
C ASN A 222 10.17 3.93 24.32
N LEU A 223 9.83 2.73 24.82
CA LEU A 223 9.89 1.47 24.06
C LEU A 223 8.88 1.40 22.91
N GLU A 224 7.68 1.94 23.09
CA GLU A 224 6.56 1.84 22.16
C GLU A 224 6.56 2.96 21.11
N GLN A 225 7.44 3.95 21.29
CA GLN A 225 7.53 5.18 20.50
C GLN A 225 9.02 5.57 20.35
N CYS A 226 9.86 4.57 20.12
CA CYS A 226 11.31 4.75 20.10
C CYS A 226 11.74 5.45 18.80
N GLY A 227 12.51 6.51 18.92
CA GLY A 227 13.00 7.30 17.78
C GLY A 227 11.98 8.28 17.19
N GLY A 228 10.71 8.19 17.58
CA GLY A 228 9.64 9.08 17.13
C GLY A 228 8.25 8.51 17.43
N CYS A 229 7.23 9.08 16.81
CA CYS A 229 5.86 8.62 16.98
C CYS A 229 5.53 7.51 15.96
N VAL A 230 5.17 6.33 16.45
CA VAL A 230 4.76 5.16 15.65
C VAL A 230 3.53 5.49 14.80
N ALA A 231 2.54 6.20 15.37
CA ALA A 231 1.34 6.62 14.64
C ALA A 231 1.65 7.55 13.46
N ASP A 232 2.74 8.32 13.57
CA ASP A 232 3.19 9.23 12.51
C ASP A 232 4.26 8.57 11.60
N GLY A 233 4.56 7.29 11.82
CA GLY A 233 5.58 6.53 11.09
C GLY A 233 7.02 7.00 11.31
N THR A 234 7.27 7.79 12.35
CA THR A 234 8.60 8.34 12.67
C THR A 234 9.32 7.55 13.76
N GLY A 235 8.61 6.70 14.50
CA GLY A 235 9.16 5.83 15.54
C GLY A 235 8.86 4.36 15.33
N VAL A 236 9.44 3.55 16.20
CA VAL A 236 9.33 2.10 16.22
C VAL A 236 8.89 1.64 17.60
N ASP A 237 7.96 0.70 17.64
CA ASP A 237 7.65 -0.07 18.85
C ASP A 237 8.68 -1.21 18.95
N CYS A 238 9.63 -1.05 19.87
CA CYS A 238 10.70 -2.03 20.10
C CYS A 238 10.16 -3.36 20.66
N THR A 239 9.00 -3.35 21.31
CA THR A 239 8.40 -4.58 21.88
C THR A 239 7.71 -5.43 20.82
N ALA A 240 7.35 -4.84 19.69
CA ALA A 240 6.81 -5.54 18.53
C ALA A 240 7.87 -6.28 17.69
N ILE A 241 9.17 -6.14 18.00
CA ILE A 241 10.24 -6.85 17.29
C ILE A 241 10.08 -8.36 17.53
N PHE A 242 10.07 -9.15 16.45
CA PHE A 242 9.85 -10.59 16.54
C PHE A 242 10.88 -11.29 17.43
N GLY A 243 10.40 -12.13 18.35
CA GLY A 243 11.24 -13.02 19.16
C GLY A 243 11.99 -12.36 20.31
N VAL A 244 11.80 -11.05 20.55
CA VAL A 244 12.45 -10.36 21.66
C VAL A 244 11.85 -10.77 23.00
N GLU A 245 12.72 -10.96 23.99
CA GLU A 245 12.34 -11.16 25.39
C GLU A 245 12.60 -9.89 26.22
N SER A 246 13.68 -9.17 25.91
CA SER A 246 13.96 -7.86 26.50
C SER A 246 14.56 -6.89 25.47
N VAL A 247 14.08 -5.65 25.52
CA VAL A 247 14.48 -4.56 24.63
C VAL A 247 14.65 -3.26 25.42
N GLU A 248 15.48 -2.38 24.90
CA GLU A 248 15.70 -1.02 25.38
C GLU A 248 15.52 -0.04 24.22
N CYS A 249 15.02 1.16 24.52
CA CYS A 249 15.12 2.29 23.61
C CYS A 249 16.24 3.18 24.13
N ASP A 250 17.35 3.22 23.40
CA ASP A 250 18.50 4.07 23.74
C ASP A 250 18.76 5.06 22.61
N ALA A 251 18.79 6.35 22.96
CA ALA A 251 18.96 7.46 22.02
C ALA A 251 18.06 7.36 20.77
N GLY A 252 16.82 6.90 20.95
CA GLY A 252 15.83 6.74 19.89
C GLY A 252 16.08 5.54 18.97
N LYS A 253 16.80 4.52 19.43
CA LYS A 253 17.03 3.26 18.71
C LYS A 253 16.66 2.07 19.57
N CYS A 254 15.97 1.11 18.97
CA CYS A 254 15.71 -0.16 19.61
C CYS A 254 16.99 -0.99 19.73
N ILE A 255 17.32 -1.38 20.95
CA ILE A 255 18.41 -2.28 21.29
C ILE A 255 17.80 -3.55 21.86
N VAL A 256 18.00 -4.68 21.19
CA VAL A 256 17.57 -6.00 21.64
C VAL A 256 18.59 -6.54 22.63
N MET A 257 18.14 -6.74 23.87
CA MET A 257 19.00 -7.17 24.98
C MET A 257 18.95 -8.68 25.19
N SER A 258 17.79 -9.31 24.99
CA SER A 258 17.65 -10.76 24.97
C SER A 258 16.51 -11.23 24.06
N CYS A 259 16.62 -12.48 23.61
CA CYS A 259 15.63 -13.15 22.79
C CYS A 259 15.00 -14.31 23.56
N VAL A 260 13.78 -14.68 23.19
CA VAL A 260 13.14 -15.88 23.72
C VAL A 260 14.00 -17.13 23.45
N PRO A 261 13.88 -18.19 24.27
CA PRO A 261 14.67 -19.39 24.10
C PRO A 261 14.58 -19.97 22.69
N GLY A 262 15.74 -20.24 22.08
CA GLY A 262 15.84 -20.79 20.73
C GLY A 262 16.19 -19.76 19.64
N LEU A 263 16.21 -18.47 19.97
CA LEU A 263 16.69 -17.40 19.11
C LEU A 263 17.89 -16.69 19.74
N ASN A 264 18.74 -16.07 18.90
CA ASN A 264 19.89 -15.30 19.35
C ASN A 264 19.76 -13.84 18.91
N VAL A 265 20.28 -12.93 19.73
CA VAL A 265 20.40 -11.53 19.34
C VAL A 265 21.37 -11.43 18.16
N ASN A 266 20.94 -10.77 17.09
CA ASN A 266 21.79 -10.58 15.92
C ASN A 266 23.01 -9.67 16.27
N PRO A 267 24.08 -9.67 15.46
CA PRO A 267 25.30 -8.90 15.78
C PRO A 267 25.09 -7.38 15.92
N THR A 268 24.00 -6.83 15.37
CA THR A 268 23.67 -5.41 15.45
C THR A 268 22.73 -5.07 16.60
N ALA A 269 22.30 -6.06 17.40
CA ALA A 269 21.33 -5.90 18.48
C ALA A 269 20.00 -5.27 18.04
N THR A 270 19.52 -5.58 16.83
CA THR A 270 18.28 -5.02 16.28
C THR A 270 17.19 -6.07 16.04
N ALA A 271 17.51 -7.37 16.16
CA ALA A 271 16.56 -8.45 15.92
C ALA A 271 16.98 -9.75 16.62
N CYS A 272 16.01 -10.65 16.79
CA CYS A 272 16.23 -12.04 17.17
C CYS A 272 16.20 -12.93 15.93
N VAL A 273 17.20 -13.80 15.77
CA VAL A 273 17.39 -14.69 14.61
C VAL A 273 17.77 -16.11 15.02
#